data_AF-A0A519K8C2-F1
#
_entry.id   AF-A0A519K8C2-F1
#
_cell.length_a   1.000
_cell.length_b   1.000
_cell.length_c   1.000
_cell.angle_alpha   90.00
_cell.angle_beta   90.00
_cell.angle_gamma   90.00
#
_symmetry.space_group_name_H-M   'P 1'
#
loop_
_entity.id
_entity.type
_entity.pdbx_description
1 polymer ?
#
loop_
_entity_poly.entity_id
_entity_poly.type
_entity_poly.pdbx_seq_one_letter_code
_entity_poly.pdbx_strand_id
1 'polypeptide(L)'
;MTDLTPPPAQPSGLPDGQALATLVAGKLCHDFISPAGAISSGLDLLKDPTAQDMRDDAMGLIEASAKKMIALVSFARVAFGAATSAERFSAEELGALVSGLTEGGRATLNWAVTDGTYSKPQARALVNLAYLTMAALPSGGAATIRTGTPPLTVRTVTSLTCSSA
;
A
#
# COMPACT_ATOMS: atom_id res chain seq x y z
N MET A 1 -47.05 16.52 15.68
CA MET A 1 -46.31 15.28 16.01
C MET A 1 -46.85 14.24 15.03
N THR A 2 -46.20 13.95 13.91
CA THR A 2 -44.76 13.76 13.68
C THR A 2 -44.50 14.09 12.20
N ASP A 3 -43.56 15.00 11.95
CA ASP A 3 -42.97 15.22 10.63
C ASP A 3 -42.13 13.98 10.30
N LEU A 4 -42.66 13.11 9.45
CA LEU A 4 -41.92 11.97 8.90
C LEU A 4 -41.11 12.48 7.71
N THR A 5 -40.10 13.29 8.00
CA THR A 5 -38.99 13.48 7.05
C THR A 5 -38.42 12.10 6.75
N PRO A 6 -38.42 11.63 5.49
CA PRO A 6 -37.81 10.36 5.14
C PRO A 6 -36.36 10.36 5.62
N PRO A 7 -35.87 9.28 6.25
CA PRO A 7 -34.46 9.21 6.60
C PRO A 7 -33.63 9.47 5.33
N PRO A 8 -32.54 10.25 5.41
CA PRO A 8 -31.69 10.52 4.26
C PRO A 8 -31.34 9.18 3.62
N ALA A 9 -31.54 9.11 2.29
CA ALA A 9 -31.23 7.92 1.51
C ALA A 9 -29.82 7.46 1.89
N GLN A 10 -29.76 6.32 2.59
CA GLN A 10 -28.48 5.66 2.87
C GLN A 10 -27.83 5.44 1.50
N PRO A 11 -26.58 5.88 1.26
CA PRO A 11 -25.93 5.65 -0.03
C PRO A 11 -25.97 4.16 -0.32
N SER A 12 -26.85 3.79 -1.23
CA SER A 12 -27.11 2.41 -1.64
C SER A 12 -26.00 1.99 -2.59
N GLY A 13 -25.30 0.92 -2.23
CA GLY A 13 -24.46 0.15 -3.15
C GLY A 13 -22.99 0.58 -3.20
N LEU A 14 -22.14 -0.41 -3.51
CA LEU A 14 -20.78 -0.18 -3.97
C LEU A 14 -20.80 0.86 -5.11
N PRO A 15 -19.78 1.73 -5.23
CA PRO A 15 -19.71 2.70 -6.31
C PRO A 15 -19.81 1.99 -7.67
N ASP A 16 -20.44 2.64 -8.64
CA ASP A 16 -20.41 2.16 -10.02
C ASP A 16 -18.96 2.12 -10.56
N GLY A 17 -18.76 1.47 -11.70
CA GLY A 17 -17.42 1.28 -12.25
C GLY A 17 -16.67 2.58 -12.52
N GLN A 18 -17.36 3.65 -12.89
CA GLN A 18 -16.75 4.95 -13.20
C GLN A 18 -16.36 5.71 -11.93
N ALA A 19 -17.23 5.72 -10.92
CA ALA A 19 -16.95 6.25 -9.61
C ALA A 19 -15.79 5.50 -8.94
N LEU A 20 -15.76 4.17 -9.03
CA LEU A 20 -14.66 3.35 -8.52
C LEU A 20 -13.35 3.66 -9.24
N ALA A 21 -13.35 3.74 -10.58
CA ALA A 21 -12.16 4.09 -11.35
C ALA A 21 -11.62 5.48 -10.96
N THR A 22 -12.51 6.44 -10.70
CA THR A 22 -12.15 7.79 -10.27
C THR A 22 -11.49 7.78 -8.89
N LEU A 23 -12.06 7.04 -7.92
CA LEU A 23 -11.49 6.89 -6.58
C LEU A 23 -10.12 6.21 -6.61
N VAL A 24 -9.97 5.15 -7.42
CA VAL A 24 -8.69 4.45 -7.59
C VAL A 24 -7.65 5.37 -8.22
N ALA A 25 -8.00 6.11 -9.29
CA ALA A 25 -7.10 7.07 -9.91
C ALA A 25 -6.67 8.18 -8.94
N GLY A 26 -7.61 8.75 -8.18
CA GLY A 26 -7.31 9.76 -7.16
C GLY A 26 -6.36 9.25 -6.09
N LYS A 27 -6.58 8.03 -5.59
CA LYS A 27 -5.70 7.36 -4.62
C LYS A 27 -4.29 7.16 -5.19
N LEU A 28 -4.17 6.67 -6.41
CA LEU A 28 -2.86 6.46 -7.04
C LEU A 28 -2.10 7.78 -7.25
N CYS A 29 -2.79 8.83 -7.71
CA CYS A 29 -2.20 10.17 -7.84
C CYS A 29 -1.70 10.69 -6.48
N HIS A 30 -2.52 10.56 -5.44
CA HIS A 30 -2.15 10.94 -4.08
C HIS A 30 -0.89 10.20 -3.59
N ASP A 31 -0.81 8.90 -3.82
CA ASP A 31 0.34 8.12 -3.34
C ASP A 31 1.61 8.41 -4.12
N PHE A 32 1.51 8.68 -5.43
CA PHE A 32 2.68 8.91 -6.28
C PHE A 32 3.25 10.33 -6.17
N ILE A 33 2.42 11.33 -5.84
CA ILE A 33 2.87 12.73 -5.84
C ILE A 33 3.94 13.01 -4.79
N SER A 34 3.87 12.34 -3.63
CA SER A 34 4.83 12.55 -2.54
C SER A 34 6.27 12.13 -2.94
N PRO A 35 6.55 10.87 -3.35
CA PRO A 35 7.89 10.49 -3.78
C PRO A 35 8.31 11.21 -5.08
N ALA A 36 7.39 11.55 -5.98
CA ALA A 36 7.73 12.34 -7.17
C ALA A 36 8.23 13.75 -6.81
N GLY A 37 7.54 14.42 -5.88
CA GLY A 37 7.92 15.73 -5.36
C GLY A 37 9.29 15.69 -4.66
N ALA A 38 9.53 14.68 -3.82
CA ALA A 38 10.81 14.51 -3.14
C ALA A 38 11.99 14.30 -4.11
N ILE A 39 11.81 13.55 -5.20
CA ILE A 39 12.83 13.44 -6.27
C ILE A 39 13.09 14.81 -6.90
N SER A 40 12.05 15.57 -7.23
CA SER A 40 12.20 16.92 -7.79
C SER A 40 12.98 17.83 -6.83
N SER A 41 12.61 17.86 -5.55
CA SER A 41 13.28 18.68 -4.53
C SER A 41 14.75 18.29 -4.35
N GLY A 42 15.07 16.99 -4.36
CA GLY A 42 16.47 16.54 -4.32
C GLY A 42 17.26 17.01 -5.54
N LEU A 43 16.67 16.95 -6.74
CA LEU A 43 17.31 17.44 -7.96
C LEU A 43 17.52 18.95 -7.93
N ASP A 44 16.61 19.71 -7.33
CA ASP A 44 16.73 21.16 -7.18
C ASP A 44 17.86 21.51 -6.21
N LEU A 45 17.99 20.79 -5.08
CA LEU A 45 19.13 20.94 -4.16
C LEU A 45 20.47 20.64 -4.84
N LEU A 46 20.55 19.61 -5.68
CA LEU A 46 21.78 19.29 -6.42
C LEU A 46 22.19 20.38 -7.42
N LYS A 47 21.23 21.18 -7.91
CA LYS A 47 21.48 22.28 -8.85
C LYS A 47 21.82 23.59 -8.13
N ASP A 48 21.44 23.74 -6.87
CA ASP A 48 21.67 24.96 -6.10
C ASP A 48 23.16 25.12 -5.71
N PRO A 49 23.88 26.11 -6.26
CA PRO A 49 25.29 26.35 -5.94
C PRO A 49 25.52 26.72 -4.47
N THR A 50 24.47 27.10 -3.73
CA THR A 50 24.55 27.48 -2.32
C THR A 50 24.32 26.31 -1.35
N ALA A 51 23.79 25.18 -1.82
CA ALA A 51 23.45 23.99 -1.03
C ALA A 51 24.44 22.82 -1.23
N GLN A 52 25.74 23.12 -1.42
CA GLN A 52 26.75 22.11 -1.76
C GLN A 52 27.01 21.11 -0.63
N ASP A 53 26.80 21.53 0.61
CA ASP A 53 26.88 20.71 1.82
C ASP A 53 25.73 19.70 1.94
N MET A 54 24.61 19.93 1.26
CA MET A 54 23.43 19.05 1.27
C MET A 54 23.41 18.02 0.12
N ARG A 55 24.49 17.93 -0.67
CA ARG A 55 24.50 17.06 -1.88
C ARG A 55 24.25 15.59 -1.58
N ASP A 56 24.88 15.07 -0.54
CA ASP A 56 24.75 13.65 -0.18
C ASP A 56 23.34 13.35 0.36
N ASP A 57 22.78 14.24 1.18
CA ASP A 57 21.39 14.15 1.66
C ASP A 57 20.39 14.22 0.51
N ALA A 58 20.63 15.11 -0.47
CA ALA A 58 19.80 15.22 -1.66
C ALA A 58 19.84 13.94 -2.51
N MET A 59 21.02 13.33 -2.67
CA MET A 59 21.14 12.04 -3.36
C MET A 59 20.40 10.93 -2.60
N GLY A 60 20.57 10.85 -1.28
CA GLY A 60 19.86 9.89 -0.43
C GLY A 60 18.34 10.06 -0.51
N LEU A 61 17.85 11.30 -0.55
CA LEU A 61 16.43 11.61 -0.72
C LEU A 61 15.90 11.12 -2.07
N ILE A 62 16.65 11.34 -3.17
CA ILE A 62 16.28 10.87 -4.51
C ILE A 62 16.21 9.35 -4.53
N GLU A 63 17.23 8.66 -4.01
CA GLU A 63 17.30 7.20 -4.00
C GLU A 63 16.16 6.57 -3.20
N ALA A 64 15.92 7.06 -1.98
CA ALA A 64 14.84 6.57 -1.14
C ALA A 64 13.46 6.80 -1.79
N SER A 65 13.26 7.96 -2.41
CA SER A 65 12.01 8.32 -3.08
C SER A 65 11.77 7.51 -4.35
N ALA A 66 12.82 7.25 -5.14
CA ALA A 66 12.77 6.39 -6.32
C ALA A 66 12.44 4.94 -5.93
N LYS A 67 13.08 4.41 -4.88
CA LYS A 67 12.77 3.09 -4.33
C LYS A 67 11.30 3.00 -3.90
N LYS A 68 10.80 4.01 -3.18
CA LYS A 68 9.39 4.08 -2.77
C LYS A 68 8.44 4.12 -3.97
N MET A 69 8.77 4.88 -5.01
CA MET A 69 7.99 4.98 -6.23
C MET A 69 7.90 3.62 -6.97
N ILE A 70 9.01 2.90 -7.09
CA ILE A 70 9.04 1.57 -7.71
C ILE A 70 8.17 0.59 -6.91
N ALA A 71 8.24 0.60 -5.59
CA ALA A 71 7.40 -0.23 -4.73
C ALA A 71 5.90 0.07 -4.91
N LEU A 72 5.53 1.35 -4.93
CA LEU A 72 4.17 1.82 -5.15
C LEU A 72 3.61 1.37 -6.50
N VAL A 73 4.39 1.53 -7.59
CA VAL A 73 3.99 1.09 -8.93
C VAL A 73 3.86 -0.43 -9.00
N SER A 74 4.82 -1.16 -8.44
CA SER A 74 4.81 -2.63 -8.44
C SER A 74 3.58 -3.18 -7.71
N PHE A 75 3.25 -2.62 -6.55
CA PHE A 75 2.04 -2.96 -5.82
C PHE A 75 0.79 -2.62 -6.63
N ALA A 76 0.69 -1.39 -7.15
CA ALA A 76 -0.50 -0.93 -7.87
C ALA A 76 -0.81 -1.79 -9.11
N ARG A 77 0.23 -2.26 -9.82
CA ARG A 77 0.08 -3.16 -10.97
C ARG A 77 -0.60 -4.48 -10.63
N VAL A 78 -0.36 -5.03 -9.44
CA VAL A 78 -0.99 -6.28 -9.00
C VAL A 78 -2.31 -6.02 -8.28
N ALA A 79 -2.36 -5.02 -7.41
CA ALA A 79 -3.53 -4.71 -6.57
C ALA A 79 -4.71 -4.15 -7.38
N PHE A 80 -4.44 -3.29 -8.37
CA PHE A 80 -5.46 -2.57 -9.14
C PHE A 80 -5.35 -2.80 -10.65
N GLY A 81 -4.19 -3.22 -11.15
CA GLY A 81 -3.93 -3.38 -12.58
C GLY A 81 -4.63 -4.58 -13.21
N ALA A 82 -5.14 -4.37 -14.43
CA ALA A 82 -5.73 -5.43 -15.26
C ALA A 82 -4.68 -6.23 -16.07
N ALA A 83 -3.50 -5.65 -16.32
CA ALA A 83 -2.52 -6.11 -17.32
C ALA A 83 -1.23 -6.70 -16.72
N THR A 84 -1.34 -7.58 -15.72
CA THR A 84 -0.19 -8.42 -15.36
C THR A 84 -0.10 -9.57 -16.37
N SER A 85 1.04 -9.70 -17.05
CA SER A 85 1.32 -10.82 -17.96
C SER A 85 1.37 -12.15 -17.20
N ALA A 86 1.73 -12.11 -15.92
CA ALA A 86 1.70 -13.27 -15.03
C ALA A 86 0.27 -13.76 -14.79
N GLU A 87 0.03 -15.05 -15.02
CA GLU A 87 -1.25 -15.73 -14.72
C GLU A 87 -1.39 -16.09 -13.25
N ARG A 88 -0.28 -16.39 -12.59
CA ARG A 88 -0.19 -16.75 -11.17
C ARG A 88 0.96 -15.99 -10.50
N PHE A 89 0.86 -15.84 -9.19
CA PHE A 89 1.85 -15.19 -8.35
C PHE A 89 2.27 -16.12 -7.23
N SER A 90 3.57 -16.19 -6.93
CA SER A 90 4.08 -16.90 -5.76
C SER A 90 3.77 -16.14 -4.46
N ALA A 91 3.75 -16.86 -3.34
CA ALA A 91 3.64 -16.25 -2.01
C ALA A 91 4.76 -15.23 -1.74
N GLU A 92 5.98 -15.52 -2.20
CA GLU A 92 7.16 -14.68 -2.04
C GLU A 92 7.02 -13.34 -2.78
N GLU A 93 6.63 -13.39 -4.06
CA GLU A 93 6.40 -12.18 -4.86
C GLU A 93 5.35 -11.27 -4.21
N LEU A 94 4.25 -11.85 -3.73
CA LEU A 94 3.20 -11.06 -3.07
C LEU A 94 3.68 -10.47 -1.73
N GLY A 95 4.49 -11.21 -0.98
CA GLY A 95 5.11 -10.70 0.25
C GLY A 95 6.07 -9.54 -0.01
N ALA A 96 6.89 -9.64 -1.05
CA ALA A 96 7.81 -8.59 -1.46
C ALA A 96 7.09 -7.29 -1.85
N LEU A 97 5.93 -7.39 -2.53
CA LEU A 97 5.12 -6.22 -2.88
C LEU A 97 4.62 -5.46 -1.64
N VAL A 98 4.10 -6.18 -0.65
CA VAL A 98 3.58 -5.55 0.58
C VAL A 98 4.72 -5.03 1.46
N SER A 99 5.82 -5.80 1.57
CA SER A 99 7.01 -5.40 2.31
C SER A 99 7.62 -4.11 1.76
N GLY A 100 7.87 -4.03 0.45
CA GLY A 100 8.43 -2.82 -0.17
C GLY A 100 7.52 -1.60 -0.04
N LEU A 101 6.19 -1.80 -0.04
CA LEU A 101 5.25 -0.70 0.17
C LEU A 101 5.26 -0.16 1.61
N THR A 102 5.57 -1.01 2.60
CA THR A 102 5.43 -0.69 4.02
C THR A 102 6.76 -0.49 4.75
N GLU A 103 7.88 -0.67 4.03
CA GLU A 103 9.23 -0.39 4.51
C GLU A 103 9.35 1.03 5.07
N GLY A 104 10.06 1.16 6.20
CA GLY A 104 10.24 2.43 6.93
C GLY A 104 9.01 2.88 7.73
N GLY A 105 7.90 2.12 7.70
CA GLY A 105 6.73 2.37 8.53
C GLY A 105 6.94 1.99 10.00
N ARG A 106 6.07 2.49 10.88
CA ARG A 106 6.07 2.15 12.32
C ARG A 106 5.61 0.72 12.62
N ALA A 107 4.89 0.10 11.68
CA ALA A 107 4.38 -1.26 11.81
C ALA A 107 5.34 -2.26 11.14
N THR A 108 5.49 -3.43 11.75
CA THR A 108 6.29 -4.53 11.19
C THR A 108 5.40 -5.55 10.49
N LEU A 109 5.77 -5.94 9.27
CA LEU A 109 5.10 -7.00 8.52
C LEU A 109 5.71 -8.37 8.87
N ASN A 110 4.89 -9.28 9.40
CA ASN A 110 5.21 -10.70 9.52
C ASN A 110 4.46 -11.47 8.42
N TRP A 111 5.17 -11.75 7.32
CA TRP A 111 4.64 -12.52 6.21
C TRP A 111 4.76 -14.02 6.49
N ALA A 112 3.68 -14.64 6.97
CA ALA A 112 3.60 -16.05 7.32
C ALA A 112 2.74 -16.84 6.30
N VAL A 113 2.71 -16.36 5.06
CA VAL A 113 2.12 -17.05 3.92
C VAL A 113 3.21 -17.93 3.32
N THR A 114 3.20 -19.21 3.69
CA THR A 114 4.12 -20.23 3.18
C THR A 114 3.66 -20.74 1.81
N ASP A 115 4.61 -21.24 1.00
CA ASP A 115 4.45 -22.03 -0.23
C ASP A 115 3.08 -22.00 -0.93
N GLY A 116 3.07 -21.50 -2.16
CA GLY A 116 1.86 -21.54 -2.97
C GLY A 116 1.92 -20.61 -4.16
N THR A 117 0.98 -20.82 -5.06
CA THR A 117 0.73 -19.91 -6.17
C THR A 117 -0.72 -19.45 -6.13
N TYR A 118 -0.95 -18.18 -6.41
CA TYR A 118 -2.25 -17.52 -6.32
C TYR A 118 -2.67 -17.06 -7.70
N SER A 119 -3.94 -17.27 -8.04
CA SER A 119 -4.53 -16.67 -9.25
C SER A 119 -4.63 -15.15 -9.11
N LYS A 120 -4.83 -14.42 -10.22
CA LYS A 120 -4.97 -12.96 -10.21
C LYS A 120 -5.97 -12.42 -9.16
N PRO A 121 -7.21 -12.97 -9.02
CA PRO A 121 -8.15 -12.48 -7.99
C PRO A 121 -7.65 -12.74 -6.57
N GLN A 122 -7.02 -13.89 -6.33
CA GLN A 122 -6.48 -14.25 -5.01
C GLN A 122 -5.32 -13.35 -4.62
N ALA A 123 -4.40 -13.10 -5.55
CA ALA A 123 -3.28 -12.18 -5.37
C ALA A 123 -3.77 -10.76 -5.05
N ARG A 124 -4.72 -10.24 -5.85
CA ARG A 124 -5.35 -8.92 -5.62
C ARG A 124 -5.96 -8.81 -4.22
N ALA A 125 -6.75 -9.80 -3.81
CA ALA A 125 -7.37 -9.81 -2.51
C ALA A 125 -6.33 -9.83 -1.38
N LEU A 126 -5.33 -10.73 -1.48
CA LEU A 126 -4.30 -10.89 -0.46
C LEU A 126 -3.48 -9.61 -0.25
N VAL A 127 -2.96 -9.01 -1.33
CA VAL A 127 -2.11 -7.81 -1.20
C VAL A 127 -2.89 -6.59 -0.72
N ASN A 128 -4.15 -6.42 -1.13
CA ASN A 128 -5.00 -5.33 -0.63
C ASN A 128 -5.34 -5.52 0.86
N LEU A 129 -5.69 -6.74 1.28
CA LEU A 129 -5.98 -7.03 2.70
C LEU A 129 -4.74 -6.88 3.58
N ALA A 130 -3.57 -7.31 3.10
CA ALA A 130 -2.31 -7.12 3.79
C ALA A 130 -1.94 -5.62 3.90
N TYR A 131 -2.13 -4.85 2.82
CA TYR A 131 -1.93 -3.39 2.85
C TYR A 131 -2.88 -2.69 3.84
N LEU A 132 -4.18 -3.01 3.80
CA LEU A 132 -5.16 -2.44 4.74
C LEU A 132 -4.85 -2.80 6.19
N THR A 133 -4.37 -4.02 6.43
CA THR A 133 -3.89 -4.46 7.74
C THR A 133 -2.75 -3.57 8.24
N MET A 134 -1.76 -3.30 7.40
CA MET A 134 -0.63 -2.44 7.75
C MET A 134 -1.08 -0.99 7.99
N ALA A 135 -2.00 -0.49 7.15
CA ALA A 135 -2.57 0.85 7.28
C ALA A 135 -3.41 1.02 8.56
N ALA A 136 -3.95 -0.06 9.11
CA ALA A 136 -4.68 -0.05 10.38
C ALA A 136 -3.78 0.10 11.63
N LEU A 137 -2.45 0.22 11.45
CA LEU A 137 -1.46 0.33 12.53
C LEU A 137 -0.68 1.67 12.49
N PRO A 138 -1.36 2.83 12.57
CA PRO A 138 -0.70 4.14 12.48
C PRO A 138 0.26 4.41 13.64
N SER A 139 0.01 3.81 14.81
CA SER A 139 0.87 3.92 16.00
C SER A 139 1.96 2.84 16.05
N GLY A 140 2.07 1.99 15.01
CA GLY A 140 2.97 0.83 15.00
C GLY A 140 2.34 -0.44 15.56
N GLY A 141 3.17 -1.47 15.72
CA GLY A 141 2.76 -2.83 16.10
C GLY A 141 3.15 -3.88 15.04
N ALA A 142 2.72 -5.12 15.22
CA ALA A 142 3.02 -6.20 14.28
C ALA A 142 1.77 -6.70 13.56
N ALA A 143 1.84 -6.75 12.23
CA ALA A 143 0.83 -7.34 11.36
C ALA A 143 1.29 -8.71 10.89
N THR A 144 0.60 -9.77 11.31
CA THR A 144 0.86 -11.11 10.76
C THR A 144 -0.13 -11.45 9.65
N ILE A 145 0.38 -11.75 8.46
CA ILE A 145 -0.41 -12.17 7.31
C ILE A 145 -0.25 -13.68 7.11
N ARG A 146 -1.36 -14.41 7.09
CA ARG A 146 -1.42 -15.86 6.86
C ARG A 146 -2.58 -16.19 5.94
N THR A 147 -2.43 -17.23 5.13
CA THR A 147 -3.52 -17.83 4.35
C THR A 147 -3.93 -19.16 4.94
N GLY A 148 -5.22 -19.37 5.16
CA GLY A 148 -5.80 -20.68 5.53
C GLY A 148 -6.12 -21.58 4.34
N THR A 149 -6.50 -22.82 4.63
CA THR A 149 -6.99 -23.82 3.66
C THR A 149 -8.20 -23.27 2.88
N PRO A 150 -8.37 -23.57 1.57
CA PRO A 150 -9.44 -22.99 0.76
C PRO A 150 -10.85 -23.17 1.36
N PRO A 151 -11.72 -22.15 1.27
CA PRO A 151 -11.50 -20.85 0.63
C PRO A 151 -10.52 -19.95 1.43
N LEU A 152 -9.74 -19.13 0.71
CA LEU A 152 -8.68 -18.28 1.29
C LEU A 152 -9.21 -17.47 2.48
N THR A 153 -8.79 -17.87 3.67
CA THR A 153 -9.02 -17.10 4.89
C THR A 153 -7.76 -16.28 5.17
N VAL A 154 -7.84 -14.96 5.02
CA VAL A 154 -6.78 -14.05 5.47
C VAL A 154 -7.01 -13.76 6.94
N ARG A 155 -6.13 -14.27 7.81
CA ARG A 155 -6.23 -14.04 9.25
C ARG A 155 -5.17 -13.03 9.65
N THR A 156 -5.60 -11.80 9.87
CA THR A 156 -4.76 -10.74 10.40
C THR A 156 -4.70 -10.87 11.92
N VAL A 157 -3.50 -11.03 12.47
CA VAL A 157 -3.27 -10.87 13.91
C VAL A 157 -2.50 -9.59 14.11
N THR A 158 -3.14 -8.63 14.76
CA THR A 158 -2.50 -7.43 15.28
C THR A 158 -2.10 -7.71 16.73
N SER A 159 -0.80 -7.72 17.02
CA SER A 159 -0.32 -7.64 18.40
C SER A 159 0.20 -6.23 18.66
N LEU A 160 -0.51 -5.49 19.51
CA LEU A 160 -0.03 -4.23 20.09
C LEU A 160 0.78 -4.59 21.34
N THR A 161 2.09 -4.77 21.20
CA THR A 161 2.97 -4.81 22.36
C THR A 161 3.18 -3.37 22.81
N CYS A 162 2.47 -2.95 23.86
CA CYS A 162 2.77 -1.71 24.55
C CYS A 162 4.11 -1.88 25.26
N SER A 163 5.21 -1.48 24.62
CA SER A 163 6.51 -1.42 25.27
C SER A 163 6.48 -0.19 26.18
N SER A 164 6.18 -0.40 27.46
CA SER A 164 6.40 0.61 28.48
C SER A 164 7.89 0.65 28.78
N ALA A 165 8.56 1.71 28.35
CA ALA A 165 9.81 2.22 28.91
C ALA A 165 9.96 3.70 28.54
#